data_AF-A0A1I7WMM5-F1
#
_entry.id   AF-A0A1I7WMM5-F1
#
_cell.length_a   1.000
_cell.length_b   1.000
_cell.length_c   1.000
_cell.angle_alpha   90.00
_cell.angle_beta   90.00
_cell.angle_gamma   90.00
#
_symmetry.space_group_name_H-M   'P 1'
#
loop_
_entity.id
_entity.type
_entity.pdbx_description
1 polymer ?
#
loop_
_entity_poly.entity_id
_entity_poly.type
_entity_poly.pdbx_seq_one_letter_code
_entity_poly.pdbx_strand_id
1 'polypeptide(L)'
;MRLRVFFAFLTYLTITLTAPQCAFYCFVNPTAKEVLDISQYRNLPCTHFVYGFAELKDEITLKDITVNDHMAAMSIGNLRRFLGRFDGIFIHIEGSQLASSACSLFLGAISTASASLPCLPTLGLSSRWMWRAANRLRDLSDHVEHMYLMMEELPSSEDPYSVTHIDPLHQSESIPIEDSISGCTHKMMESGVPAEKIVVGLSCGAKTYTVHDPSAAMHGGFAMKAGVRRSWQDICGNNGTLLDKTSASLTIEMKTSWTSANSPELNTLGRKISWISQEGFGGIGFSSLQWDDPSNKCGNGPFPTHSMVNKFSDVVKATANTINLLKRIDQWRAEIGESAPKVILSIGAQQTNDVWRVELANSWKRQQLVKSIENHNGLHCATFTSFPLTSTDIYGTPLTYVPTQSQNDCGRSRKSLDGQWDTKVEQYLLNS
;
A
#
# COMPACT_ATOMS: atom_id res chain seq x y z
N MET A 1 -50.52 29.22 -18.63
CA MET A 1 -50.31 28.07 -19.53
C MET A 1 -49.01 28.25 -20.33
N ARG A 2 -47.95 27.50 -19.98
CA ARG A 2 -46.88 27.00 -20.89
C ARG A 2 -45.78 26.35 -20.03
N LEU A 3 -45.85 25.03 -19.91
CA LEU A 3 -44.77 24.23 -19.34
C LEU A 3 -43.56 24.28 -20.28
N ARG A 4 -42.34 24.45 -19.76
CA ARG A 4 -41.10 24.24 -20.51
C ARG A 4 -40.22 23.27 -19.74
N VAL A 5 -40.22 22.03 -20.21
CA VAL A 5 -39.31 20.97 -19.73
C VAL A 5 -37.90 21.30 -20.24
N PHE A 6 -36.92 21.31 -19.34
CA PHE A 6 -35.51 21.26 -19.70
C PHE A 6 -34.97 19.86 -19.41
N PHE A 7 -34.69 19.11 -20.48
CA PHE A 7 -33.88 17.90 -20.39
C PHE A 7 -32.41 18.31 -20.24
N ALA A 8 -31.88 18.22 -19.02
CA ALA A 8 -30.44 18.25 -18.77
C ALA A 8 -29.93 16.82 -18.66
N PHE A 9 -29.19 16.35 -19.67
CA PHE A 9 -28.47 15.08 -19.62
C PHE A 9 -27.30 15.20 -18.64
N LEU A 10 -27.53 14.87 -17.37
CA LEU A 10 -26.47 14.79 -16.36
C LEU A 10 -25.87 13.38 -16.39
N THR A 11 -24.87 13.16 -17.25
CA THR A 11 -24.09 11.92 -17.26
C THR A 11 -23.28 11.78 -15.98
N TYR A 12 -23.76 10.95 -15.06
CA TYR A 12 -23.12 10.68 -13.77
C TYR A 12 -21.76 9.99 -13.96
N LEU A 13 -20.68 10.69 -13.65
CA LEU A 13 -19.37 10.08 -13.38
C LEU A 13 -19.13 10.06 -11.87
N THR A 14 -19.61 9.00 -11.20
CA THR A 14 -19.44 8.86 -9.75
C THR A 14 -18.04 8.35 -9.39
N ILE A 15 -17.07 9.26 -9.34
CA ILE A 15 -15.77 8.97 -8.70
C ILE A 15 -15.92 9.17 -7.19
N THR A 16 -16.20 8.10 -6.47
CA THR A 16 -16.11 8.08 -5.00
C THR A 16 -14.64 8.05 -4.61
N LEU A 17 -14.07 9.23 -4.32
CA LEU A 17 -12.74 9.38 -3.72
C LEU A 17 -12.73 8.96 -2.24
N THR A 18 -13.03 7.69 -2.00
CA THR A 18 -12.41 6.99 -0.86
C THR A 18 -10.94 6.87 -1.17
N ALA A 19 -10.06 7.42 -0.33
CA ALA A 19 -8.64 7.10 -0.41
C ALA A 19 -8.49 5.56 -0.31
N PRO A 20 -7.72 4.90 -1.19
CA PRO A 20 -7.58 3.45 -1.14
C PRO A 20 -7.01 3.06 0.23
N GLN A 21 -7.72 2.21 0.96
CA GLN A 21 -7.19 1.66 2.20
C GLN A 21 -6.06 0.71 1.83
N CYS A 22 -4.82 1.11 2.14
CA CYS A 22 -3.61 0.31 1.91
C CYS A 22 -3.84 -1.12 2.41
N ALA A 23 -3.92 -2.07 1.46
CA ALA A 23 -4.33 -3.43 1.74
C ALA A 23 -3.24 -4.14 2.53
N PHE A 24 -3.52 -4.48 3.80
CA PHE A 24 -2.63 -5.27 4.62
C PHE A 24 -3.02 -6.75 4.60
N TYR A 25 -2.15 -7.60 4.04
CA TYR A 25 -2.31 -9.04 3.90
C TYR A 25 -1.52 -9.81 4.98
N CYS A 26 -2.18 -10.77 5.64
CA CYS A 26 -1.57 -11.61 6.68
C CYS A 26 -1.72 -13.09 6.30
N PHE A 27 -0.60 -13.79 6.15
CA PHE A 27 -0.60 -15.21 5.79
C PHE A 27 -0.55 -16.10 7.03
N VAL A 28 -1.36 -17.16 7.05
CA VAL A 28 -1.22 -18.29 7.99
C VAL A 28 -1.03 -19.56 7.16
N ASN A 29 0.00 -20.36 7.43
CA ASN A 29 0.27 -21.59 6.70
C ASN A 29 0.18 -22.80 7.65
N PRO A 30 -1.04 -23.21 8.07
CA PRO A 30 -1.23 -24.17 9.15
C PRO A 30 -0.56 -25.50 8.84
N THR A 31 0.04 -26.12 9.86
CA THR A 31 0.58 -27.48 9.72
C THR A 31 -0.56 -28.48 9.47
N ALA A 32 -0.28 -29.60 8.79
CA ALA A 32 -1.32 -30.51 8.29
C ALA A 32 -2.24 -31.15 9.37
N LYS A 33 -1.98 -30.93 10.66
CA LYS A 33 -2.81 -31.38 11.81
C LYS A 33 -3.30 -30.24 12.69
N GLU A 34 -3.00 -28.99 12.34
CA GLU A 34 -3.34 -27.80 13.12
C GLU A 34 -4.85 -27.54 13.11
N VAL A 35 -5.34 -26.88 14.16
CA VAL A 35 -6.69 -26.31 14.20
C VAL A 35 -6.51 -24.81 14.33
N LEU A 36 -6.98 -24.06 13.33
CA LEU A 36 -6.79 -22.61 13.26
C LEU A 36 -7.56 -21.89 14.37
N ASP A 37 -6.85 -21.45 15.41
CA ASP A 37 -7.42 -20.60 16.44
C ASP A 37 -7.42 -19.12 16.01
N ILE A 38 -8.47 -18.74 15.28
CA ILE A 38 -8.69 -17.36 14.80
C ILE A 38 -8.71 -16.35 15.97
N SER A 39 -8.97 -16.76 17.21
CA SER A 39 -9.02 -15.82 18.36
C SER A 39 -7.69 -15.12 18.61
N GLN A 40 -6.57 -15.77 18.29
CA GLN A 40 -5.21 -15.23 18.47
C GLN A 40 -4.89 -14.08 17.50
N TYR A 41 -5.56 -14.03 16.34
CA TYR A 41 -5.30 -13.05 15.28
C TYR A 41 -6.26 -11.85 15.28
N ARG A 42 -7.31 -11.85 16.12
CA ARG A 42 -8.39 -10.84 16.12
C ARG A 42 -7.96 -9.39 16.33
N ASN A 43 -6.80 -9.15 16.91
CA ASN A 43 -6.29 -7.82 17.23
C ASN A 43 -5.29 -7.29 16.19
N LEU A 44 -5.01 -8.06 15.14
CA LEU A 44 -4.10 -7.66 14.07
C LEU A 44 -4.82 -6.76 13.05
N PRO A 45 -4.14 -5.77 12.43
CA PRO A 45 -4.77 -4.84 11.49
C PRO A 45 -5.00 -5.42 10.09
N CYS A 46 -5.03 -6.75 9.96
CA CYS A 46 -5.11 -7.47 8.71
C CYS A 46 -6.43 -7.17 7.99
N THR A 47 -6.36 -6.54 6.82
CA THR A 47 -7.51 -6.35 5.92
C THR A 47 -7.85 -7.63 5.16
N HIS A 48 -6.81 -8.42 4.85
CA HIS A 48 -6.90 -9.68 4.13
C HIS A 48 -6.18 -10.77 4.92
N PHE A 49 -6.84 -11.89 5.19
CA PHE A 49 -6.20 -13.09 5.74
C PHE A 49 -6.09 -14.15 4.63
N VAL A 50 -4.88 -14.64 4.39
CA VAL A 50 -4.62 -15.73 3.42
C VAL A 50 -4.38 -17.03 4.20
N TYR A 51 -5.26 -18.00 3.99
CA TYR A 51 -5.26 -19.28 4.70
C TYR A 51 -4.64 -20.39 3.84
N GLY A 52 -3.39 -20.74 4.15
CA GLY A 52 -2.63 -21.82 3.54
C GLY A 52 -2.43 -21.72 2.03
N PHE A 53 -2.01 -22.83 1.44
CA PHE A 53 -1.92 -23.00 -0.01
C PHE A 53 -2.50 -24.38 -0.36
N ALA A 54 -3.67 -24.40 -0.99
CA ALA A 54 -4.28 -25.63 -1.48
C ALA A 54 -3.67 -26.02 -2.83
N GLU A 55 -2.96 -27.15 -2.89
CA GLU A 55 -2.38 -27.68 -4.13
C GLU A 55 -3.48 -28.18 -5.09
N LEU A 56 -3.33 -27.92 -6.39
CA LEU A 56 -4.09 -28.59 -7.44
C LEU A 56 -3.43 -29.94 -7.76
N LYS A 57 -4.22 -31.02 -7.72
CA LYS A 57 -3.83 -32.36 -8.19
C LYS A 57 -4.07 -32.52 -9.70
N ASP A 58 -3.58 -33.63 -10.27
CA ASP A 58 -3.66 -33.97 -11.70
C ASP A 58 -5.09 -33.91 -12.27
N GLU A 59 -6.10 -34.24 -11.46
CA GLU A 59 -7.53 -34.19 -11.84
C GLU A 59 -8.18 -32.80 -11.65
N ILE A 60 -7.38 -31.74 -11.41
CA ILE A 60 -7.82 -30.38 -11.10
C ILE A 60 -8.74 -30.35 -9.85
N THR A 61 -8.45 -31.26 -8.90
CA THR A 61 -9.04 -31.27 -7.56
C THR A 61 -8.09 -30.56 -6.59
N LEU A 62 -8.62 -29.66 -5.77
CA LEU A 62 -7.85 -29.03 -4.69
C LEU A 62 -7.61 -30.05 -3.56
N LYS A 63 -6.39 -30.06 -3.04
CA LYS A 63 -5.96 -30.84 -1.87
C LYS A 63 -6.39 -30.12 -0.58
N ASP A 64 -6.87 -30.87 0.40
CA ASP A 64 -7.15 -30.34 1.74
C ASP A 64 -5.86 -29.78 2.37
N ILE A 65 -5.93 -28.56 2.95
CA ILE A 65 -4.75 -27.88 3.52
C ILE A 65 -4.30 -28.56 4.82
N THR A 66 -5.25 -28.85 5.71
CA THR A 66 -5.07 -29.70 6.89
C THR A 66 -6.01 -30.91 6.84
N VAL A 67 -5.75 -31.96 7.62
CA VAL A 67 -6.70 -33.09 7.77
C VAL A 67 -8.03 -32.70 8.41
N ASN A 68 -8.13 -31.49 8.97
CA ASN A 68 -9.33 -30.93 9.57
C ASN A 68 -10.17 -30.12 8.56
N ASP A 69 -9.56 -29.69 7.44
CA ASP A 69 -10.26 -29.01 6.35
C ASP A 69 -11.01 -30.05 5.50
N HIS A 70 -12.31 -30.21 5.73
CA HIS A 70 -13.15 -31.11 4.92
C HIS A 70 -13.48 -30.50 3.55
N MET A 71 -12.48 -30.37 2.66
CA MET A 71 -12.66 -29.81 1.31
C MET A 71 -13.13 -30.86 0.29
N ALA A 72 -13.06 -32.16 0.62
CA ALA A 72 -13.36 -33.35 -0.21
C ALA A 72 -14.73 -33.46 -0.97
N ALA A 73 -15.50 -32.38 -1.11
CA ALA A 73 -16.70 -32.28 -1.96
C ALA A 73 -16.46 -31.50 -3.29
N MET A 74 -15.20 -31.30 -3.68
CA MET A 74 -14.80 -30.42 -4.79
C MET A 74 -14.60 -31.14 -6.12
N SER A 75 -15.27 -30.62 -7.14
CA SER A 75 -14.82 -30.60 -8.53
C SER A 75 -14.97 -29.17 -9.04
N ILE A 76 -14.45 -28.84 -10.24
CA ILE A 76 -14.50 -27.48 -10.82
C ILE A 76 -15.91 -26.87 -10.77
N GLY A 77 -16.96 -27.67 -11.03
CA GLY A 77 -18.36 -27.22 -11.00
C GLY A 77 -18.89 -26.81 -9.61
N ASN A 78 -18.20 -27.20 -8.52
CA ASN A 78 -18.55 -26.83 -7.15
C ASN A 78 -17.75 -25.64 -6.60
N LEU A 79 -16.81 -25.04 -7.35
CA LEU A 79 -15.95 -23.94 -6.87
C LEU A 79 -16.76 -22.81 -6.22
N ARG A 80 -17.90 -22.43 -6.84
CA ARG A 80 -18.82 -21.40 -6.32
C ARG A 80 -19.43 -21.71 -4.94
N ARG A 81 -19.53 -22.97 -4.52
CA ARG A 81 -19.97 -23.36 -3.16
C ARG A 81 -18.85 -23.25 -2.13
N PHE A 82 -17.60 -23.51 -2.53
CA PHE A 82 -16.42 -23.33 -1.68
C PHE A 82 -16.16 -21.83 -1.45
N LEU A 83 -16.18 -21.03 -2.52
CA LEU A 83 -16.02 -19.58 -2.47
C LEU A 83 -17.16 -18.88 -1.70
N GLY A 84 -18.32 -19.53 -1.51
CA GLY A 84 -19.37 -19.06 -0.60
C GLY A 84 -18.98 -19.01 0.89
N ARG A 85 -17.72 -19.28 1.24
CA ARG A 85 -17.12 -19.15 2.58
C ARG A 85 -15.84 -18.29 2.62
N PHE A 86 -15.40 -17.75 1.49
CA PHE A 86 -14.16 -16.97 1.38
C PHE A 86 -14.40 -15.71 0.54
N ASP A 87 -13.96 -14.57 1.03
CA ASP A 87 -14.27 -13.27 0.39
C ASP A 87 -13.55 -13.04 -0.95
N GLY A 88 -12.54 -13.85 -1.29
CA GLY A 88 -11.80 -13.79 -2.55
C GLY A 88 -10.90 -15.01 -2.79
N ILE A 89 -10.02 -14.92 -3.79
CA ILE A 89 -9.05 -15.98 -4.13
C ILE A 89 -7.64 -15.39 -4.17
N PHE A 90 -6.69 -15.98 -3.44
CA PHE A 90 -5.27 -15.75 -3.66
C PHE A 90 -4.71 -16.85 -4.58
N ILE A 91 -4.22 -16.47 -5.75
CA ILE A 91 -3.67 -17.38 -6.77
C ILE A 91 -2.15 -17.23 -6.75
N HIS A 92 -1.43 -18.22 -6.22
CA HIS A 92 0.02 -18.28 -6.33
C HIS A 92 0.41 -18.98 -7.63
N ILE A 93 1.25 -18.35 -8.45
CA ILE A 93 1.77 -18.95 -9.69
C ILE A 93 3.29 -18.76 -9.77
N GLU A 94 3.98 -19.86 -10.07
CA GLU A 94 5.41 -19.89 -10.38
C GLU A 94 5.67 -20.57 -11.73
N GLY A 95 6.91 -20.48 -12.20
CA GLY A 95 7.36 -21.15 -13.42
C GLY A 95 7.11 -20.36 -14.70
N SER A 96 7.52 -20.95 -15.83
CA SER A 96 7.38 -20.38 -17.17
C SER A 96 5.92 -20.15 -17.60
N GLN A 97 4.94 -20.68 -16.88
CA GLN A 97 3.51 -20.49 -17.17
C GLN A 97 3.09 -19.02 -17.08
N LEU A 98 3.72 -18.22 -16.21
CA LEU A 98 3.48 -16.75 -16.13
C LEU A 98 3.79 -16.00 -17.43
N ALA A 99 4.74 -16.48 -18.23
CA ALA A 99 5.04 -15.91 -19.54
C ALA A 99 4.01 -16.34 -20.62
N SER A 100 3.29 -17.44 -20.39
CA SER A 100 2.35 -18.02 -21.34
C SER A 100 1.03 -17.23 -21.43
N SER A 101 0.42 -17.22 -22.62
CA SER A 101 -0.94 -16.68 -22.77
C SER A 101 -2.02 -17.55 -22.10
N ALA A 102 -1.72 -18.80 -21.75
CA ALA A 102 -2.62 -19.65 -20.98
C ALA A 102 -2.84 -19.10 -19.56
N CYS A 103 -1.84 -18.45 -18.95
CA CYS A 103 -1.99 -17.81 -17.64
C CYS A 103 -2.98 -16.64 -17.67
N SER A 104 -2.92 -15.77 -18.68
CA SER A 104 -3.91 -14.68 -18.84
C SER A 104 -5.33 -15.23 -19.07
N LEU A 105 -5.49 -16.25 -19.93
CA LEU A 105 -6.79 -16.91 -20.13
C LEU A 105 -7.34 -17.56 -18.85
N PHE A 106 -6.47 -18.19 -18.05
CA PHE A 106 -6.83 -18.75 -16.75
C PHE A 106 -7.28 -17.67 -15.76
N LEU A 107 -6.50 -16.59 -15.59
CA LEU A 107 -6.87 -15.49 -14.71
C LEU A 107 -8.17 -14.81 -15.14
N GLY A 108 -8.38 -14.57 -16.45
CA GLY A 108 -9.64 -14.03 -16.97
C GLY A 108 -10.84 -14.94 -16.71
N ALA A 109 -10.67 -16.27 -16.79
CA ALA A 109 -11.72 -17.23 -16.44
C ALA A 109 -12.02 -17.24 -14.94
N ILE A 110 -11.00 -17.23 -14.07
CA ILE A 110 -11.18 -17.19 -12.61
C ILE A 110 -11.79 -15.85 -12.16
N SER A 111 -11.37 -14.73 -12.75
CA SER A 111 -11.93 -13.40 -12.52
C SER A 111 -13.42 -13.36 -12.87
N THR A 112 -13.79 -13.88 -14.05
CA THR A 112 -15.18 -14.04 -14.48
C THR A 112 -16.00 -14.94 -13.54
N ALA A 113 -15.42 -16.05 -13.07
CA ALA A 113 -16.07 -16.96 -12.11
C ALA A 113 -16.21 -16.35 -10.70
N SER A 114 -15.32 -15.41 -10.35
CA SER A 114 -15.27 -14.72 -9.05
C SER A 114 -16.05 -13.41 -9.03
N ALA A 115 -16.67 -13.00 -10.14
CA ALA A 115 -17.41 -11.74 -10.28
C ALA A 115 -18.69 -11.62 -9.39
N SER A 116 -18.97 -12.62 -8.55
CA SER A 116 -19.99 -12.56 -7.49
C SER A 116 -19.43 -12.73 -6.07
N LEU A 117 -18.13 -12.50 -5.87
CA LEU A 117 -17.46 -12.44 -4.55
C LEU A 117 -17.25 -10.99 -4.10
N PRO A 118 -17.01 -10.74 -2.80
CA PRO A 118 -16.61 -9.43 -2.29
C PRO A 118 -15.32 -8.87 -2.90
N CYS A 119 -14.30 -9.71 -3.08
CA CYS A 119 -12.99 -9.35 -3.62
C CYS A 119 -12.72 -10.10 -4.94
N LEU A 120 -12.03 -9.44 -5.87
CA LEU A 120 -11.50 -10.07 -7.09
C LEU A 120 -10.24 -10.90 -6.76
N PRO A 121 -9.78 -11.76 -7.68
CA PRO A 121 -8.60 -12.58 -7.43
C PRO A 121 -7.34 -11.72 -7.22
N THR A 122 -6.47 -12.13 -6.30
CA THR A 122 -5.11 -11.60 -6.12
C THR A 122 -4.13 -12.55 -6.78
N LEU A 123 -3.19 -12.06 -7.61
CA LEU A 123 -2.09 -12.88 -8.16
C LEU A 123 -0.83 -12.72 -7.31
N GLY A 124 -0.40 -13.80 -6.65
CA GLY A 124 0.92 -13.92 -6.06
C GLY A 124 1.95 -14.37 -7.09
N LEU A 125 3.08 -13.65 -7.14
CA LEU A 125 4.27 -14.02 -7.90
C LEU A 125 5.55 -13.65 -7.13
N SER A 126 6.57 -14.50 -7.17
CA SER A 126 7.86 -14.17 -6.55
C SER A 126 8.70 -13.24 -7.43
N SER A 127 9.58 -12.45 -6.81
CA SER A 127 10.40 -11.46 -7.52
C SER A 127 11.20 -12.07 -8.68
N ARG A 128 11.76 -13.27 -8.50
CA ARG A 128 12.43 -14.07 -9.56
C ARG A 128 11.54 -14.29 -10.79
N TRP A 129 10.28 -14.67 -10.58
CA TRP A 129 9.33 -14.90 -11.68
C TRP A 129 8.72 -13.61 -12.23
N MET A 130 8.60 -12.55 -11.41
CA MET A 130 8.22 -11.21 -11.86
C MET A 130 9.19 -10.69 -12.94
N TRP A 131 10.52 -10.77 -12.70
CA TRP A 131 11.52 -10.40 -13.71
C TRP A 131 11.41 -11.22 -14.99
N ARG A 132 11.16 -12.53 -14.89
CA ARG A 132 10.99 -13.44 -16.03
C ARG A 132 9.69 -13.23 -16.81
N ALA A 133 8.65 -12.70 -16.17
CA ALA A 133 7.34 -12.44 -16.75
C ALA A 133 7.09 -10.94 -17.02
N ALA A 134 8.11 -10.08 -16.92
CA ALA A 134 7.99 -8.62 -16.93
C ALA A 134 7.14 -8.08 -18.10
N ASN A 135 7.32 -8.63 -19.31
CA ASN A 135 6.59 -8.23 -20.52
C ASN A 135 5.12 -8.69 -20.57
N ARG A 136 4.64 -9.47 -19.59
CA ARG A 136 3.24 -9.91 -19.46
C ARG A 136 2.51 -9.30 -18.26
N LEU A 137 3.21 -8.63 -17.34
CA LEU A 137 2.63 -8.22 -16.06
C LEU A 137 1.38 -7.36 -16.21
N ARG A 138 1.34 -6.45 -17.20
CA ARG A 138 0.14 -5.68 -17.53
C ARG A 138 -1.05 -6.56 -17.93
N ASP A 139 -0.88 -7.45 -18.89
CA ASP A 139 -1.91 -8.41 -19.34
C ASP A 139 -2.48 -9.23 -18.17
N LEU A 140 -1.63 -9.59 -17.20
CA LEU A 140 -2.04 -10.31 -16.00
C LEU A 140 -2.76 -9.38 -15.00
N SER A 141 -2.31 -8.12 -14.87
CA SER A 141 -2.86 -7.11 -13.96
C SER A 141 -4.31 -6.71 -14.30
N ASP A 142 -4.73 -6.82 -15.56
CA ASP A 142 -6.09 -6.49 -16.00
C ASP A 142 -7.15 -7.47 -15.46
N HIS A 143 -6.75 -8.68 -15.03
CA HIS A 143 -7.66 -9.73 -14.55
C HIS A 143 -7.80 -9.80 -13.02
N VAL A 144 -6.98 -9.07 -12.26
CA VAL A 144 -6.83 -9.22 -10.80
C VAL A 144 -7.08 -7.91 -10.05
N GLU A 145 -7.41 -8.00 -8.76
CA GLU A 145 -7.48 -6.83 -7.88
C GLU A 145 -6.07 -6.30 -7.61
N HIS A 146 -5.23 -7.17 -7.06
CA HIS A 146 -3.86 -6.89 -6.65
C HIS A 146 -2.87 -7.88 -7.26
N MET A 147 -1.65 -7.39 -7.52
CA MET A 147 -0.47 -8.20 -7.81
C MET A 147 0.43 -8.20 -6.58
N TYR A 148 0.52 -9.35 -5.93
CA TYR A 148 1.24 -9.56 -4.70
C TYR A 148 2.67 -10.03 -4.98
N LEU A 149 3.63 -9.11 -4.82
CA LEU A 149 5.05 -9.32 -5.05
C LEU A 149 5.70 -9.99 -3.84
N MET A 150 6.08 -11.26 -3.94
CA MET A 150 6.82 -11.97 -2.88
C MET A 150 8.32 -11.76 -3.01
N MET A 151 8.91 -11.11 -1.99
CA MET A 151 10.35 -10.87 -1.88
C MET A 151 11.12 -12.00 -1.18
N GLU A 152 10.43 -13.05 -0.71
CA GLU A 152 11.03 -14.20 -0.01
C GLU A 152 11.93 -15.06 -0.93
N GLU A 153 11.56 -15.17 -2.21
CA GLU A 153 12.38 -15.76 -3.25
C GLU A 153 12.91 -14.65 -4.17
N LEU A 154 14.24 -14.53 -4.20
CA LEU A 154 14.94 -13.54 -5.01
C LEU A 154 15.58 -14.18 -6.25
N PRO A 155 15.93 -13.40 -7.29
CA PRO A 155 16.76 -13.86 -8.40
C PRO A 155 18.07 -14.51 -7.89
N SER A 156 18.82 -13.84 -7.01
CA SER A 156 20.08 -14.40 -6.49
C SER A 156 19.90 -15.63 -5.60
N SER A 157 18.68 -15.94 -5.15
CA SER A 157 18.37 -17.13 -4.33
C SER A 157 17.90 -18.34 -5.13
N GLU A 158 18.14 -18.37 -6.45
CA GLU A 158 17.88 -19.56 -7.29
C GLU A 158 18.90 -20.69 -7.02
N ASP A 159 20.14 -20.34 -6.65
CA ASP A 159 21.04 -21.27 -5.95
C ASP A 159 20.68 -21.26 -4.45
N PRO A 160 20.27 -22.39 -3.84
CA PRO A 160 19.95 -22.45 -2.42
C PRO A 160 21.16 -22.20 -1.50
N TYR A 161 22.40 -22.33 -2.01
CA TYR A 161 23.65 -22.01 -1.30
C TYR A 161 24.07 -20.54 -1.45
N SER A 162 23.41 -19.75 -2.30
CA SER A 162 23.64 -18.30 -2.40
C SER A 162 23.08 -17.59 -1.16
N VAL A 163 23.95 -16.87 -0.46
CA VAL A 163 23.60 -16.03 0.70
C VAL A 163 22.81 -14.82 0.20
N THR A 164 21.54 -14.70 0.61
CA THR A 164 20.71 -13.54 0.26
C THR A 164 20.18 -12.82 1.49
N HIS A 165 20.08 -11.49 1.39
CA HIS A 165 19.33 -10.69 2.35
C HIS A 165 17.81 -10.95 2.21
N ILE A 166 17.03 -10.65 3.25
CA ILE A 166 15.56 -10.65 3.20
C ILE A 166 15.04 -9.27 2.79
N ASP A 167 14.19 -9.25 1.76
CA ASP A 167 13.46 -8.10 1.21
C ASP A 167 14.26 -6.78 1.17
N PRO A 168 15.49 -6.73 0.62
CA PRO A 168 16.28 -5.52 0.68
C PRO A 168 15.59 -4.35 -0.04
N LEU A 169 15.42 -3.22 0.62
CA LEU A 169 14.60 -2.10 0.16
C LEU A 169 15.11 -1.49 -1.15
N HIS A 170 16.41 -1.31 -1.22
CA HIS A 170 17.17 -0.73 -2.33
C HIS A 170 18.42 -1.56 -2.59
N GLN A 171 18.99 -1.42 -3.78
CA GLN A 171 20.34 -1.91 -4.09
C GLN A 171 21.39 -1.36 -3.10
N SER A 172 22.46 -2.12 -2.88
CA SER A 172 23.65 -1.68 -2.14
C SER A 172 24.89 -2.40 -2.66
N GLU A 173 26.06 -2.23 -2.05
CA GLU A 173 27.36 -2.68 -2.59
C GLU A 173 27.42 -4.17 -2.98
N SER A 174 26.67 -5.04 -2.29
CA SER A 174 26.53 -6.45 -2.66
C SER A 174 25.14 -6.83 -3.20
N ILE A 175 24.14 -5.97 -3.05
CA ILE A 175 22.74 -6.30 -3.31
C ILE A 175 22.33 -5.72 -4.67
N PRO A 176 22.06 -6.56 -5.68
CA PRO A 176 21.69 -6.09 -7.02
C PRO A 176 20.29 -5.46 -7.03
N ILE A 177 20.01 -4.66 -8.07
CA ILE A 177 18.72 -3.96 -8.18
C ILE A 177 17.56 -4.95 -8.33
N GLU A 178 17.79 -6.08 -9.01
CA GLU A 178 16.84 -7.14 -9.28
C GLU A 178 16.36 -7.87 -8.02
N ASP A 179 17.20 -7.93 -6.97
CA ASP A 179 16.86 -8.53 -5.67
C ASP A 179 16.19 -7.53 -4.72
N SER A 180 16.11 -6.25 -5.10
CA SER A 180 15.57 -5.18 -4.23
C SER A 180 14.09 -4.89 -4.44
N ILE A 181 13.38 -4.47 -3.37
CA ILE A 181 11.97 -4.06 -3.43
C ILE A 181 11.80 -2.92 -4.44
N SER A 182 12.63 -1.87 -4.37
CA SER A 182 12.50 -0.73 -5.26
C SER A 182 12.78 -1.07 -6.72
N GLY A 183 13.74 -1.95 -7.00
CA GLY A 183 13.98 -2.43 -8.36
C GLY A 183 12.82 -3.26 -8.89
N CYS A 184 12.29 -4.19 -8.09
CA CYS A 184 11.17 -5.03 -8.47
C CYS A 184 9.89 -4.24 -8.72
N THR A 185 9.50 -3.37 -7.79
CA THR A 185 8.28 -2.55 -7.91
C THR A 185 8.40 -1.51 -9.02
N HIS A 186 9.56 -0.89 -9.22
CA HIS A 186 9.83 -0.04 -10.37
C HIS A 186 9.66 -0.83 -11.68
N LYS A 187 10.16 -2.07 -11.75
CA LYS A 187 9.99 -2.90 -12.95
C LYS A 187 8.54 -3.27 -13.23
N MET A 188 7.75 -3.56 -12.21
CA MET A 188 6.29 -3.76 -12.38
C MET A 188 5.61 -2.52 -12.96
N MET A 189 5.97 -1.32 -12.49
CA MET A 189 5.44 -0.05 -13.02
C MET A 189 5.91 0.25 -14.45
N GLU A 190 7.19 0.06 -14.77
CA GLU A 190 7.70 0.14 -16.17
C GLU A 190 6.94 -0.81 -17.10
N SER A 191 6.63 -2.01 -16.61
CA SER A 191 5.85 -3.02 -17.32
C SER A 191 4.36 -2.68 -17.47
N GLY A 192 3.89 -1.58 -16.90
CA GLY A 192 2.52 -1.09 -17.03
C GLY A 192 1.54 -1.57 -15.95
N VAL A 193 2.02 -2.09 -14.81
CA VAL A 193 1.18 -2.38 -13.64
C VAL A 193 0.94 -1.07 -12.85
N PRO A 194 -0.31 -0.68 -12.56
CA PRO A 194 -0.59 0.49 -11.73
C PRO A 194 -0.06 0.31 -10.29
N ALA A 195 0.50 1.37 -9.70
CA ALA A 195 1.09 1.31 -8.36
C ALA A 195 0.06 0.87 -7.30
N GLU A 196 -1.17 1.36 -7.41
CA GLU A 196 -2.32 1.03 -6.57
C GLU A 196 -2.77 -0.44 -6.68
N LYS A 197 -2.27 -1.22 -7.66
CA LYS A 197 -2.45 -2.68 -7.72
C LYS A 197 -1.30 -3.48 -7.10
N ILE A 198 -0.13 -2.88 -6.87
CA ILE A 198 1.04 -3.59 -6.35
C ILE A 198 0.90 -3.72 -4.83
N VAL A 199 0.96 -4.96 -4.33
CA VAL A 199 1.04 -5.26 -2.90
C VAL A 199 2.41 -5.86 -2.61
N VAL A 200 3.19 -5.23 -1.73
CA VAL A 200 4.56 -5.66 -1.43
C VAL A 200 4.58 -6.65 -0.28
N GLY A 201 4.88 -7.92 -0.60
CA GLY A 201 4.99 -9.01 0.36
C GLY A 201 6.39 -9.13 0.96
N LEU A 202 6.48 -8.91 2.26
CA LEU A 202 7.70 -9.01 3.07
C LEU A 202 7.70 -10.30 3.93
N SER A 203 8.87 -10.87 4.20
CA SER A 203 9.01 -12.06 5.04
C SER A 203 9.06 -11.70 6.54
N CYS A 204 8.31 -12.43 7.35
CA CYS A 204 8.45 -12.44 8.81
C CYS A 204 9.68 -13.25 9.24
N GLY A 205 10.26 -12.89 10.38
CA GLY A 205 11.40 -13.60 10.95
C GLY A 205 12.68 -13.42 10.11
N ALA A 206 13.35 -14.54 9.84
CA ALA A 206 14.71 -14.53 9.29
C ALA A 206 15.04 -15.73 8.38
N LYS A 207 16.20 -15.67 7.72
CA LYS A 207 16.84 -16.75 6.94
C LYS A 207 18.31 -16.85 7.35
N THR A 208 18.69 -17.98 7.94
CA THR A 208 20.04 -18.25 8.46
C THR A 208 20.81 -19.20 7.53
N TYR A 209 21.97 -18.75 7.07
CA TYR A 209 22.94 -19.52 6.32
C TYR A 209 24.06 -20.01 7.24
N THR A 210 24.68 -21.15 6.91
CA THR A 210 25.95 -21.56 7.54
C THR A 210 27.10 -21.20 6.59
N VAL A 211 28.05 -20.38 7.03
CA VAL A 211 29.11 -19.81 6.18
C VAL A 211 30.49 -19.97 6.85
N HIS A 212 31.57 -19.96 6.06
CA HIS A 212 32.94 -20.15 6.57
C HIS A 212 33.38 -19.02 7.51
N ASP A 213 33.18 -17.77 7.08
CA ASP A 213 33.44 -16.55 7.85
C ASP A 213 32.23 -15.63 7.67
N PRO A 214 31.40 -15.44 8.72
CA PRO A 214 30.25 -14.54 8.65
C PRO A 214 30.60 -13.08 8.38
N SER A 215 31.76 -12.59 8.84
CA SER A 215 32.19 -11.21 8.63
C SER A 215 32.67 -10.91 7.21
N ALA A 216 32.94 -11.96 6.43
CA ALA A 216 33.22 -11.90 5.00
C ALA A 216 32.04 -12.37 4.12
N ALA A 217 30.88 -12.71 4.72
CA ALA A 217 29.71 -13.18 3.98
C ALA A 217 28.84 -12.00 3.50
N MET A 218 28.66 -11.93 2.19
CA MET A 218 27.94 -10.87 1.48
C MET A 218 26.77 -11.45 0.67
N HIS A 219 25.88 -10.58 0.15
CA HIS A 219 24.83 -11.01 -0.77
C HIS A 219 25.47 -11.63 -2.03
N GLY A 220 24.94 -12.78 -2.48
CA GLY A 220 25.50 -13.56 -3.60
C GLY A 220 26.73 -14.40 -3.23
N GLY A 221 27.20 -14.32 -1.97
CA GLY A 221 28.29 -15.15 -1.45
C GLY A 221 27.88 -16.61 -1.25
N PHE A 222 28.86 -17.51 -1.16
CA PHE A 222 28.60 -18.96 -1.05
C PHE A 222 28.48 -19.43 0.41
N ALA A 223 27.41 -20.18 0.71
CA ALA A 223 27.19 -20.81 2.01
C ALA A 223 27.61 -22.30 2.01
N MET A 224 28.16 -22.76 3.14
CA MET A 224 28.43 -24.19 3.39
C MET A 224 27.14 -25.02 3.49
N LYS A 225 26.00 -24.37 3.79
CA LYS A 225 24.66 -25.00 3.85
C LYS A 225 23.61 -24.00 3.40
N ALA A 226 22.61 -24.50 2.69
CA ALA A 226 21.46 -23.73 2.22
C ALA A 226 20.75 -22.98 3.36
N GLY A 227 20.14 -21.83 3.02
CA GLY A 227 19.49 -20.94 3.98
C GLY A 227 18.24 -21.56 4.63
N VAL A 228 18.18 -21.55 5.96
CA VAL A 228 17.07 -22.11 6.76
C VAL A 228 16.24 -20.98 7.37
N ARG A 229 14.92 -21.02 7.20
CA ARG A 229 13.99 -20.04 7.81
C ARG A 229 13.96 -20.17 9.34
N ARG A 230 13.82 -19.03 10.02
CA ARG A 230 13.73 -18.90 11.48
C ARG A 230 12.63 -17.93 11.85
N SER A 231 11.97 -18.17 12.98
CA SER A 231 11.00 -17.23 13.55
C SER A 231 11.71 -16.00 14.11
N TRP A 232 11.02 -14.85 14.21
CA TRP A 232 11.53 -13.71 14.99
C TRP A 232 11.74 -14.13 16.45
N GLN A 233 10.81 -14.94 16.97
CA GLN A 233 10.85 -15.58 18.28
C GLN A 233 12.18 -16.33 18.57
N ASP A 234 12.85 -16.92 17.58
CA ASP A 234 14.11 -17.65 17.75
C ASP A 234 15.37 -16.77 17.62
N ILE A 235 15.28 -15.61 16.96
CA ILE A 235 16.44 -14.80 16.60
C ILE A 235 16.52 -13.43 17.26
N CYS A 236 15.46 -12.96 17.93
CA CYS A 236 15.48 -11.74 18.73
C CYS A 236 16.43 -11.86 19.94
N GLY A 237 16.96 -10.72 20.41
CA GLY A 237 17.90 -10.66 21.53
C GLY A 237 19.33 -11.16 21.23
N ASN A 238 19.65 -11.53 19.99
CA ASN A 238 21.02 -11.89 19.60
C ASN A 238 21.92 -10.66 19.43
N ASN A 239 23.15 -10.76 19.92
CA ASN A 239 24.22 -9.80 19.66
C ASN A 239 24.88 -10.05 18.29
N GLY A 240 25.68 -9.09 17.81
CA GLY A 240 26.36 -9.20 16.50
C GLY A 240 25.51 -8.66 15.34
N THR A 241 24.79 -7.56 15.56
CA THR A 241 23.89 -6.95 14.57
C THR A 241 24.60 -5.93 13.68
N LEU A 242 24.46 -6.09 12.36
CA LEU A 242 24.90 -5.14 11.33
C LEU A 242 23.70 -4.61 10.55
N LEU A 243 23.71 -3.30 10.26
CA LEU A 243 22.59 -2.60 9.63
C LEU A 243 23.04 -1.92 8.33
N ASP A 244 22.61 -2.47 7.19
CA ASP A 244 22.69 -1.74 5.92
C ASP A 244 21.60 -0.66 5.92
N LYS A 245 22.02 0.60 6.00
CA LYS A 245 21.11 1.75 5.98
C LYS A 245 20.53 2.05 4.60
N THR A 246 21.16 1.59 3.51
CA THR A 246 20.68 1.80 2.14
C THR A 246 19.59 0.78 1.82
N SER A 247 19.89 -0.52 1.93
CA SER A 247 18.88 -1.58 1.71
C SER A 247 17.90 -1.77 2.89
N ALA A 248 18.07 -1.03 3.99
CA ALA A 248 17.30 -1.19 5.22
C ALA A 248 17.27 -2.66 5.71
N SER A 249 18.38 -3.39 5.57
CA SER A 249 18.49 -4.80 5.93
C SER A 249 19.21 -4.99 7.26
N LEU A 250 18.74 -5.94 8.07
CA LEU A 250 19.45 -6.42 9.26
C LEU A 250 20.18 -7.71 8.92
N THR A 251 21.42 -7.79 9.37
CA THR A 251 22.25 -9.00 9.40
C THR A 251 22.64 -9.29 10.85
N ILE A 252 22.63 -10.57 11.24
CA ILE A 252 23.09 -11.06 12.54
C ILE A 252 24.19 -12.08 12.29
N GLU A 253 25.38 -11.78 12.79
CA GLU A 253 26.57 -12.63 12.68
C GLU A 253 26.81 -13.42 13.98
N MET A 254 27.12 -14.70 13.83
CA MET A 254 27.55 -15.59 14.91
C MET A 254 28.87 -16.27 14.53
N LYS A 255 29.29 -17.33 15.23
CA LYS A 255 30.58 -17.99 14.95
C LYS A 255 30.71 -18.61 13.54
N THR A 256 29.63 -19.15 13.00
CA THR A 256 29.59 -19.84 11.68
C THR A 256 28.26 -19.60 10.95
N SER A 257 27.48 -18.62 11.40
CA SER A 257 26.12 -18.38 10.94
C SER A 257 25.96 -16.93 10.56
N TRP A 258 25.34 -16.70 9.41
CA TRP A 258 24.98 -15.38 8.90
C TRP A 258 23.47 -15.38 8.69
N THR A 259 22.76 -14.42 9.28
CA THR A 259 21.29 -14.41 9.30
C THR A 259 20.77 -13.05 8.86
N SER A 260 20.00 -13.01 7.77
CA SER A 260 19.26 -11.79 7.41
C SER A 260 17.83 -11.85 7.95
N ALA A 261 17.31 -10.70 8.38
CA ALA A 261 16.01 -10.59 9.03
C ALA A 261 15.33 -9.24 8.80
N ASN A 262 14.00 -9.23 8.94
CA ASN A 262 13.24 -8.00 9.18
C ASN A 262 13.08 -7.79 10.69
N SER A 263 13.47 -6.62 11.21
CA SER A 263 13.36 -6.31 12.64
C SER A 263 12.34 -5.19 12.89
N PRO A 264 11.31 -5.44 13.71
CA PRO A 264 10.43 -4.41 14.23
C PRO A 264 11.14 -3.44 15.20
N GLU A 265 12.22 -3.91 15.84
CA GLU A 265 12.96 -3.23 16.91
C GLU A 265 14.01 -2.27 16.36
N LEU A 266 14.86 -2.75 15.44
CA LEU A 266 15.92 -1.95 14.80
C LEU A 266 15.41 -1.13 13.60
N ASN A 267 14.09 -1.01 13.45
CA ASN A 267 13.38 -0.20 12.45
C ASN A 267 13.76 -0.47 10.98
N THR A 268 14.31 -1.65 10.66
CA THR A 268 14.50 -2.09 9.26
C THR A 268 13.16 -2.29 8.59
N LEU A 269 12.27 -3.05 9.24
CA LEU A 269 10.91 -3.28 8.78
C LEU A 269 10.11 -1.97 8.66
N GLY A 270 10.18 -1.09 9.66
CA GLY A 270 9.44 0.17 9.66
C GLY A 270 9.87 1.13 8.55
N ARG A 271 11.14 1.12 8.15
CA ARG A 271 11.60 1.88 6.97
C ARG A 271 11.08 1.28 5.66
N LYS A 272 11.00 -0.05 5.53
CA LYS A 272 10.38 -0.72 4.37
C LYS A 272 8.90 -0.37 4.28
N ILE A 273 8.13 -0.54 5.36
CA ILE A 273 6.71 -0.14 5.46
C ILE A 273 6.52 1.34 5.08
N SER A 274 7.31 2.23 5.68
CA SER A 274 7.18 3.68 5.47
C SER A 274 7.48 4.10 4.02
N TRP A 275 8.42 3.42 3.34
CA TRP A 275 8.69 3.65 1.92
C TRP A 275 7.55 3.13 1.04
N ILE A 276 7.09 1.89 1.25
CA ILE A 276 5.99 1.28 0.47
C ILE A 276 4.72 2.17 0.51
N SER A 277 4.39 2.72 1.68
CA SER A 277 3.27 3.66 1.82
C SER A 277 3.51 5.05 1.19
N GLN A 278 4.77 5.48 1.03
CA GLN A 278 5.11 6.78 0.43
C GLN A 278 5.08 6.77 -1.10
N GLU A 279 5.43 5.64 -1.72
CA GLU A 279 5.34 5.44 -3.17
C GLU A 279 3.89 5.25 -3.65
N GLY A 280 2.93 5.09 -2.74
CA GLY A 280 1.50 4.97 -3.07
C GLY A 280 1.08 3.58 -3.56
N PHE A 281 1.82 2.53 -3.19
CA PHE A 281 1.46 1.16 -3.55
C PHE A 281 0.15 0.71 -2.90
N GLY A 282 -0.56 -0.20 -3.59
CA GLY A 282 -1.86 -0.72 -3.17
C GLY A 282 -1.87 -1.42 -1.81
N GLY A 283 -0.74 -1.99 -1.38
CA GLY A 283 -0.68 -2.65 -0.08
C GLY A 283 0.68 -3.18 0.37
N ILE A 284 0.66 -3.81 1.54
CA ILE A 284 1.77 -4.54 2.17
C ILE A 284 1.24 -5.93 2.56
N GLY A 285 2.10 -6.96 2.57
CA GLY A 285 1.75 -8.21 3.24
C GLY A 285 2.90 -8.89 3.92
N PHE A 286 2.57 -9.84 4.80
CA PHE A 286 3.53 -10.56 5.63
C PHE A 286 3.40 -12.09 5.54
N SER A 287 4.51 -12.73 5.16
CA SER A 287 4.68 -14.19 5.09
C SER A 287 5.61 -14.68 6.21
N SER A 288 5.14 -15.30 7.29
CA SER A 288 3.76 -15.56 7.71
C SER A 288 3.65 -15.36 9.23
N LEU A 289 2.43 -15.42 9.79
CA LEU A 289 2.16 -15.25 11.22
C LEU A 289 2.94 -16.22 12.14
N GLN A 290 3.32 -17.40 11.63
CA GLN A 290 4.08 -18.41 12.38
C GLN A 290 5.58 -18.09 12.48
N TRP A 291 6.09 -17.17 11.66
CA TRP A 291 7.48 -16.72 11.68
C TRP A 291 7.69 -15.41 12.45
N ASP A 292 6.66 -14.87 13.10
CA ASP A 292 6.72 -13.68 13.96
C ASP A 292 7.14 -14.08 15.41
N ASP A 293 6.71 -13.33 16.43
CA ASP A 293 6.73 -13.73 17.84
C ASP A 293 5.31 -13.85 18.43
N PRO A 294 4.59 -14.96 18.20
CA PRO A 294 3.24 -15.17 18.73
C PRO A 294 3.20 -15.24 20.26
N SER A 295 4.25 -15.76 20.92
CA SER A 295 4.26 -15.96 22.39
C SER A 295 4.91 -14.82 23.18
N ASN A 296 5.23 -13.69 22.53
CA ASN A 296 5.88 -12.52 23.16
C ASN A 296 7.20 -12.87 23.89
N LYS A 297 7.99 -13.80 23.37
CA LYS A 297 9.31 -14.17 23.92
C LYS A 297 10.32 -13.02 23.78
N CYS A 298 10.16 -12.17 22.76
CA CYS A 298 10.99 -11.00 22.49
C CYS A 298 10.57 -9.77 23.29
N GLY A 299 9.44 -9.81 24.02
CA GLY A 299 8.98 -8.74 24.90
C GLY A 299 8.29 -7.55 24.23
N ASN A 300 8.08 -7.58 22.91
CA ASN A 300 7.51 -6.47 22.12
C ASN A 300 5.99 -6.57 21.86
N GLY A 301 5.30 -7.42 22.61
CA GLY A 301 3.91 -7.83 22.39
C GLY A 301 3.81 -9.03 21.44
N PRO A 302 2.66 -9.74 21.42
CA PRO A 302 2.44 -10.82 20.46
C PRO A 302 2.36 -10.26 19.04
N PHE A 303 2.94 -10.99 18.08
CA PHE A 303 3.01 -10.61 16.66
C PHE A 303 3.57 -9.19 16.42
N PRO A 304 4.81 -8.89 16.87
CA PRO A 304 5.39 -7.54 16.78
C PRO A 304 5.64 -7.09 15.33
N THR A 305 5.84 -8.01 14.38
CA THR A 305 5.95 -7.72 12.94
C THR A 305 4.59 -7.24 12.42
N HIS A 306 3.53 -8.04 12.57
CA HIS A 306 2.19 -7.72 12.06
C HIS A 306 1.58 -6.49 12.75
N SER A 307 1.86 -6.32 14.05
CA SER A 307 1.46 -5.14 14.82
C SER A 307 2.21 -3.86 14.41
N MET A 308 3.31 -3.94 13.65
CA MET A 308 4.07 -2.76 13.25
C MET A 308 3.32 -1.89 12.23
N VAL A 309 2.46 -2.46 11.39
CA VAL A 309 1.70 -1.70 10.37
C VAL A 309 0.79 -0.65 11.01
N ASN A 310 0.24 -0.90 12.21
CA ASN A 310 -0.52 0.09 13.01
C ASN A 310 0.26 1.35 13.41
N LYS A 311 1.59 1.41 13.18
CA LYS A 311 2.43 2.59 13.40
C LYS A 311 2.60 3.45 12.14
N PHE A 312 2.19 2.94 10.97
CA PHE A 312 2.43 3.54 9.65
C PHE A 312 1.20 3.58 8.75
N SER A 313 0.14 2.82 9.05
CA SER A 313 -1.19 3.15 8.56
C SER A 313 -1.52 4.56 9.05
N ASP A 314 -1.87 5.47 8.14
CA ASP A 314 -2.36 6.80 8.47
C ASP A 314 -3.77 6.70 9.06
N VAL A 315 -3.85 6.15 10.27
CA VAL A 315 -4.92 6.41 11.21
C VAL A 315 -4.80 7.87 11.60
N VAL A 316 -5.28 8.74 10.71
CA VAL A 316 -5.86 10.02 11.08
C VAL A 316 -6.81 9.71 12.22
N LYS A 317 -6.38 10.02 13.45
CA LYS A 317 -7.13 9.73 14.66
C LYS A 317 -8.34 10.65 14.68
N ALA A 318 -9.37 10.24 13.93
CA ALA A 318 -10.64 10.91 13.81
C ALA A 318 -11.04 11.37 15.22
N THR A 319 -11.08 12.69 15.41
CA THR A 319 -11.33 13.27 16.73
C THR A 319 -12.65 12.74 17.28
N ALA A 320 -12.86 12.80 18.59
CA ALA A 320 -14.16 12.41 19.17
C ALA A 320 -15.33 13.13 18.47
N ASN A 321 -15.11 14.37 18.00
CA ASN A 321 -16.07 15.13 17.22
C ASN A 321 -16.21 14.63 15.78
N THR A 322 -15.12 14.25 15.10
CA THR A 322 -15.15 13.61 13.77
C THR A 322 -15.94 12.30 13.81
N ILE A 323 -15.71 11.47 14.83
CA ILE A 323 -16.46 10.22 15.07
C ILE A 323 -17.95 10.52 15.35
N ASN A 324 -18.26 11.54 16.15
CA ASN A 324 -19.64 11.94 16.43
C ASN A 324 -20.34 12.55 15.19
N LEU A 325 -19.60 13.20 14.29
CA LEU A 325 -20.13 13.69 13.02
C LEU A 325 -20.49 12.52 12.09
N LEU A 326 -19.60 11.53 11.94
CA LEU A 326 -19.86 10.31 11.16
C LEU A 326 -21.09 9.57 11.70
N LYS A 327 -21.16 9.32 13.01
CA LYS A 327 -22.33 8.70 13.65
C LYS A 327 -23.64 9.44 13.36
N ARG A 328 -23.62 10.78 13.35
CA ARG A 328 -24.80 11.60 13.01
C ARG A 328 -25.18 11.50 11.52
N ILE A 329 -24.20 11.38 10.63
CA ILE A 329 -24.45 11.16 9.19
C ILE A 329 -25.06 9.77 8.97
N ASP A 330 -24.53 8.73 9.61
CA ASP A 330 -25.05 7.36 9.44
C ASP A 330 -26.42 7.17 10.11
N GLN A 331 -26.68 7.79 11.27
CA GLN A 331 -28.01 7.85 11.86
C GLN A 331 -29.00 8.55 10.91
N TRP A 332 -28.64 9.73 10.38
CA TRP A 332 -29.47 10.48 9.42
C TRP A 332 -29.75 9.69 8.13
N ARG A 333 -28.80 8.89 7.65
CA ARG A 333 -29.02 7.97 6.52
C ARG A 333 -29.98 6.84 6.88
N ALA A 334 -29.86 6.25 8.07
CA ALA A 334 -30.77 5.21 8.54
C ALA A 334 -32.21 5.72 8.72
N GLU A 335 -32.38 6.98 9.15
CA GLU A 335 -33.68 7.65 9.30
C GLU A 335 -34.38 7.96 7.95
N ILE A 336 -33.64 7.99 6.83
CA ILE A 336 -34.17 8.30 5.48
C ILE A 336 -34.37 7.03 4.62
N GLY A 337 -33.73 5.91 4.99
CA GLY A 337 -33.88 4.62 4.30
C GLY A 337 -33.33 4.61 2.87
N GLU A 338 -33.94 3.83 1.98
CA GLU A 338 -33.46 3.61 0.60
C GLU A 338 -33.43 4.89 -0.28
N SER A 339 -34.10 5.96 0.16
CA SER A 339 -34.07 7.28 -0.49
C SER A 339 -32.81 8.12 -0.16
N ALA A 340 -31.90 7.62 0.69
CA ALA A 340 -30.78 8.41 1.20
C ALA A 340 -29.83 8.89 0.07
N PRO A 341 -29.57 10.21 -0.06
CA PRO A 341 -28.72 10.75 -1.12
C PRO A 341 -27.26 10.34 -0.93
N LYS A 342 -26.53 10.17 -2.04
CA LYS A 342 -25.08 9.93 -2.02
C LYS A 342 -24.36 11.17 -1.49
N VAL A 343 -23.84 11.08 -0.27
CA VAL A 343 -23.00 12.13 0.35
C VAL A 343 -21.64 12.14 -0.34
N ILE A 344 -21.21 13.31 -0.82
CA ILE A 344 -19.91 13.53 -1.46
C ILE A 344 -19.17 14.62 -0.67
N LEU A 345 -17.95 14.33 -0.22
CA LEU A 345 -17.08 15.31 0.41
C LEU A 345 -16.44 16.21 -0.66
N SER A 346 -16.53 17.53 -0.47
CA SER A 346 -15.88 18.52 -1.34
C SER A 346 -14.82 19.27 -0.55
N ILE A 347 -13.64 19.46 -1.15
CA ILE A 347 -12.47 20.11 -0.55
C ILE A 347 -12.01 21.20 -1.52
N GLY A 348 -12.04 22.46 -1.08
CA GLY A 348 -11.73 23.63 -1.92
C GLY A 348 -10.36 24.24 -1.65
N ALA A 349 -9.80 24.91 -2.65
CA ALA A 349 -8.60 25.75 -2.52
C ALA A 349 -8.97 27.23 -2.78
N GLN A 350 -8.25 28.15 -2.14
CA GLN A 350 -8.43 29.58 -2.33
C GLN A 350 -7.61 30.08 -3.54
N GLN A 351 -8.24 30.87 -4.41
CA GLN A 351 -7.57 31.48 -5.57
C GLN A 351 -6.88 32.80 -5.16
N THR A 352 -5.66 33.00 -5.64
CA THR A 352 -4.97 34.31 -5.66
C THR A 352 -4.43 34.58 -7.07
N ASN A 353 -5.15 35.43 -7.80
CA ASN A 353 -4.90 35.83 -9.20
C ASN A 353 -5.02 34.67 -10.23
N ASP A 354 -4.67 34.93 -11.48
CA ASP A 354 -5.16 34.20 -12.67
C ASP A 354 -4.47 32.85 -12.96
N VAL A 355 -3.84 32.24 -11.96
CA VAL A 355 -3.22 30.91 -12.09
C VAL A 355 -3.67 30.02 -10.94
N TRP A 356 -4.31 28.89 -11.26
CA TRP A 356 -4.59 27.83 -10.30
C TRP A 356 -3.26 27.18 -9.84
N ARG A 357 -2.71 27.62 -8.72
CA ARG A 357 -1.46 27.09 -8.16
C ARG A 357 -1.63 26.68 -6.70
N VAL A 358 -1.44 25.39 -6.41
CA VAL A 358 -1.57 24.82 -5.04
C VAL A 358 -0.27 25.02 -4.25
N GLU A 359 0.07 26.28 -3.98
CA GLU A 359 1.22 26.67 -3.14
C GLU A 359 0.93 26.57 -1.64
N LEU A 360 0.93 25.33 -1.14
CA LEU A 360 1.18 25.11 0.28
C LEU A 360 2.70 25.03 0.49
N ALA A 361 3.24 25.98 1.26
CA ALA A 361 4.67 26.25 1.41
C ALA A 361 5.43 25.15 2.19
N ASN A 362 6.11 24.28 1.45
CA ASN A 362 6.80 23.06 1.88
C ASN A 362 5.89 21.89 2.34
N SER A 363 6.38 20.66 2.16
CA SER A 363 5.62 19.42 2.37
C SER A 363 5.21 19.20 3.83
N TRP A 364 6.10 19.50 4.77
CA TRP A 364 5.86 19.38 6.21
C TRP A 364 4.68 20.24 6.68
N LYS A 365 4.57 21.48 6.19
CA LYS A 365 3.46 22.38 6.56
C LYS A 365 2.11 21.96 5.96
N ARG A 366 2.07 21.18 4.87
CA ARG A 366 0.84 20.54 4.37
C ARG A 366 0.26 19.60 5.43
N GLN A 367 1.10 18.70 5.95
CA GLN A 367 0.72 17.68 6.94
C GLN A 367 0.37 18.27 8.32
N GLN A 368 0.87 19.47 8.64
CA GLN A 368 0.48 20.22 9.85
C GLN A 368 -0.85 20.97 9.68
N LEU A 369 -1.13 21.56 8.51
CA LEU A 369 -2.37 22.33 8.29
C LEU A 369 -3.62 21.43 8.33
N VAL A 370 -3.54 20.21 7.77
CA VAL A 370 -4.62 19.20 7.88
C VAL A 370 -4.93 18.92 9.35
N LYS A 371 -3.89 18.63 10.16
CA LYS A 371 -3.99 18.39 11.61
C LYS A 371 -4.53 19.57 12.43
N SER A 372 -4.63 20.76 11.84
CA SER A 372 -5.12 21.97 12.53
C SER A 372 -6.56 22.31 12.18
N ILE A 373 -7.03 22.02 10.96
CA ILE A 373 -8.43 22.24 10.56
C ILE A 373 -9.37 21.29 11.31
N GLU A 374 -8.89 20.09 11.67
CA GLU A 374 -9.62 19.15 12.54
C GLU A 374 -9.87 19.69 13.97
N ASN A 375 -9.24 20.78 14.39
CA ASN A 375 -9.36 21.35 15.74
C ASN A 375 -10.39 22.50 15.90
N HIS A 376 -11.41 22.54 15.03
CA HIS A 376 -12.74 23.12 15.28
C HIS A 376 -12.86 24.65 15.53
N ASN A 377 -13.43 25.39 14.55
CA ASN A 377 -14.86 25.79 14.60
C ASN A 377 -15.30 26.72 13.44
N GLY A 378 -16.32 26.30 12.67
CA GLY A 378 -17.38 27.20 12.17
C GLY A 378 -17.32 27.81 10.75
N LEU A 379 -18.28 27.40 9.89
CA LEU A 379 -19.01 28.23 8.89
C LEU A 379 -18.21 28.71 7.64
N HIS A 380 -18.74 29.11 6.46
CA HIS A 380 -20.07 29.05 5.80
C HIS A 380 -19.94 29.23 4.24
N CYS A 381 -20.91 28.73 3.45
CA CYS A 381 -21.45 29.24 2.15
C CYS A 381 -20.63 29.42 0.82
N ALA A 382 -20.82 28.47 -0.13
CA ALA A 382 -21.39 28.56 -1.51
C ALA A 382 -20.99 29.58 -2.63
N THR A 383 -20.91 29.05 -3.88
CA THR A 383 -21.03 29.67 -5.25
C THR A 383 -19.94 30.68 -5.71
N PHE A 384 -19.52 30.77 -6.99
CA PHE A 384 -20.24 30.94 -8.27
C PHE A 384 -19.48 30.37 -9.53
N THR A 385 -19.99 30.62 -10.74
CA THR A 385 -19.38 30.35 -12.08
C THR A 385 -18.93 31.69 -12.76
N SER A 386 -18.29 31.80 -13.95
CA SER A 386 -18.34 31.00 -15.20
C SER A 386 -17.14 31.22 -16.15
N PHE A 387 -17.08 30.45 -17.24
CA PHE A 387 -16.27 30.62 -18.48
C PHE A 387 -16.67 31.90 -19.31
N PRO A 388 -15.93 32.37 -20.37
CA PRO A 388 -15.02 31.59 -21.24
C PRO A 388 -13.72 32.22 -21.81
N LEU A 389 -12.80 31.31 -22.23
CA LEU A 389 -11.95 31.28 -23.44
C LEU A 389 -11.25 32.55 -24.01
N THR A 390 -9.96 32.39 -24.36
CA THR A 390 -9.50 32.38 -25.77
C THR A 390 -8.10 31.78 -25.91
N SER A 391 -7.74 31.35 -27.13
CA SER A 391 -6.41 30.84 -27.50
C SER A 391 -5.59 31.90 -28.25
N THR A 392 -4.28 31.71 -28.33
CA THR A 392 -3.40 32.38 -29.31
C THR A 392 -2.76 31.35 -30.24
N ASP A 393 -2.52 31.75 -31.48
CA ASP A 393 -2.05 30.88 -32.56
C ASP A 393 -0.56 31.09 -32.88
N ILE A 394 -0.03 30.28 -33.79
CA ILE A 394 1.35 30.33 -34.28
C ILE A 394 1.59 31.66 -35.04
N TYR A 395 2.81 32.19 -34.98
CA TYR A 395 3.28 33.51 -35.46
C TYR A 395 3.01 34.69 -34.50
N GLY A 396 3.87 34.84 -33.49
CA GLY A 396 3.75 35.88 -32.48
C GLY A 396 4.25 37.27 -32.91
N THR A 397 3.41 38.29 -32.72
CA THR A 397 3.77 39.71 -32.57
C THR A 397 2.92 40.35 -31.46
N PRO A 398 3.45 41.28 -30.64
CA PRO A 398 2.72 41.87 -29.52
C PRO A 398 1.86 43.07 -29.93
N LEU A 399 0.79 43.33 -29.18
CA LEU A 399 0.02 44.58 -29.23
C LEU A 399 -0.02 45.27 -27.87
N THR A 400 -0.21 46.59 -27.90
CA THR A 400 0.26 47.52 -26.87
C THR A 400 -0.80 48.02 -25.88
N TYR A 401 -0.32 48.46 -24.72
CA TYR A 401 -1.08 48.97 -23.58
C TYR A 401 -1.49 50.45 -23.71
N VAL A 402 -2.74 50.78 -23.37
CA VAL A 402 -3.24 52.15 -23.12
C VAL A 402 -4.27 52.14 -21.97
N PRO A 403 -4.15 52.98 -20.92
CA PRO A 403 -5.08 52.99 -19.79
C PRO A 403 -5.95 54.25 -19.69
N THR A 404 -7.22 54.10 -19.28
CA THR A 404 -8.11 55.19 -18.81
C THR A 404 -9.25 54.64 -17.94
N GLN A 405 -9.97 55.40 -17.10
CA GLN A 405 -9.61 56.32 -16.00
C GLN A 405 -10.94 56.69 -15.29
N SER A 406 -10.99 56.72 -13.95
CA SER A 406 -12.08 57.30 -13.11
C SER A 406 -13.48 56.65 -13.28
N GLN A 407 -14.52 56.95 -12.47
CA GLN A 407 -14.70 57.96 -11.41
C GLN A 407 -15.72 57.52 -10.33
N ASN A 408 -15.53 58.01 -9.08
CA ASN A 408 -16.45 58.39 -7.98
C ASN A 408 -17.88 57.78 -7.85
N ASP A 409 -18.56 57.73 -6.68
CA ASP A 409 -18.42 58.30 -5.31
C ASP A 409 -19.30 57.41 -4.35
N CYS A 410 -19.53 57.56 -3.04
CA CYS A 410 -19.21 58.50 -1.93
C CYS A 410 -19.44 57.76 -0.59
N GLY A 411 -19.23 58.43 0.57
CA GLY A 411 -20.04 58.16 1.77
C GLY A 411 -19.32 58.02 3.11
N ARG A 412 -18.95 59.15 3.74
CA ARG A 412 -18.29 59.20 5.07
C ARG A 412 -19.05 58.47 6.20
N SER A 413 -18.31 57.81 7.09
CA SER A 413 -18.37 58.10 8.54
C SER A 413 -17.07 57.67 9.26
N ARG A 414 -16.82 58.18 10.47
CA ARG A 414 -15.57 57.99 11.25
C ARG A 414 -15.77 57.09 12.46
N LYS A 415 -14.76 56.26 12.76
CA LYS A 415 -13.96 56.39 14.00
C LYS A 415 -12.61 55.67 13.87
N SER A 416 -11.59 56.19 14.52
CA SER A 416 -10.23 55.66 14.53
C SER A 416 -9.96 54.84 15.78
N LEU A 417 -9.00 53.92 15.67
CA LEU A 417 -7.94 53.74 16.67
C LEU A 417 -6.71 53.17 15.97
N ASP A 418 -5.56 53.82 16.17
CA ASP A 418 -4.33 53.52 15.45
C ASP A 418 -3.60 52.30 16.03
N GLY A 419 -2.86 51.59 15.18
CA GLY A 419 -2.20 50.32 15.50
C GLY A 419 -0.99 50.05 14.61
N GLN A 420 -0.11 51.04 14.50
CA GLN A 420 1.07 51.05 13.63
C GLN A 420 2.04 49.90 13.98
N TRP A 421 2.38 49.08 12.98
CA TRP A 421 3.62 48.29 12.97
C TRP A 421 4.29 48.44 11.60
N ASP A 422 5.55 48.86 11.64
CA ASP A 422 6.37 49.15 10.47
C ASP A 422 7.30 47.98 10.13
N THR A 423 7.94 48.09 8.97
CA THR A 423 8.91 47.18 8.38
C THR A 423 10.04 46.74 9.31
N LYS A 424 10.49 45.49 9.12
CA LYS A 424 11.86 45.24 8.63
C LYS A 424 12.08 43.83 8.08
N VAL A 425 12.98 43.75 7.11
CA VAL A 425 13.57 42.53 6.55
C VAL A 425 15.05 42.54 6.90
N GLU A 426 15.60 41.43 7.39
CA GLU A 426 17.03 41.15 7.23
C GLU A 426 17.33 39.64 7.36
N GLN A 427 18.53 39.25 6.95
CA GLN A 427 18.93 37.86 6.73
C GLN A 427 19.62 37.26 7.97
N TYR A 428 19.69 35.93 8.05
CA TYR A 428 20.97 35.21 8.22
C TYR A 428 20.81 33.70 7.94
N LEU A 429 21.85 33.10 7.38
CA LEU A 429 22.06 31.65 7.23
C LEU A 429 23.49 31.30 7.66
N LEU A 430 23.74 30.02 7.92
CA LEU A 430 25.03 29.40 8.32
C LEU A 430 25.51 29.70 9.75
N ASN A 431 25.30 28.75 10.68
CA ASN A 431 26.37 28.03 11.40
C ASN A 431 25.87 27.32 12.68
N SER A 432 25.40 26.08 12.54
CA SER A 432 25.45 25.00 13.56
C SER A 432 24.94 23.69 12.97
#